data_AF-A0A8H3H548-F1
#
_entry.id   AF-A0A8H3H548-F1
#
_cell.length_a   1.000
_cell.length_b   1.000
_cell.length_c   1.000
_cell.angle_alpha   90.00
_cell.angle_beta   90.00
_cell.angle_gamma   90.00
#
_symmetry.space_group_name_H-M   'P 1'
#
loop_
_entity.id
_entity.type
_entity.pdbx_description
1 polymer ?
#
loop_
_entity_poly.entity_id
_entity_poly.type
_entity_poly.pdbx_seq_one_letter_code
_entity_poly.pdbx_strand_id
1 'polypeptide(L)'
;MSPLDPTHTPPCSQPPATCLGSRTHSSDRRYPVDTLGSLVRDFQSGARIIYRTERKLQIPRPSGKCPSYTKPDACAFIPVPDGPAALALRDLLPALSCFPRTGSAPADCGYVVHWVTGFKHYGSELASRRQVVKGLVSALYQRRALGFPSHLVFGTAHHSRTVLKVLAATWVPSDELVNPGARSTQEANTKSAVPSVSHGNDPPVNSSSGDDAVGGNFITGDAITDAHTIRSIQNIKRYNKIVVYTIATFSMSNTESMLDLYLLMRLTRTLAQQYKGETEKDDGARISQLSEEAEDIYKWAPPPLQPSRKRQSLDAWSSQLSSTTEEEEYDIMSVDQSDDFDSKSDLEELDSLSDVDPGPSHTITGEGLSRF
;
A
#
# COMPACT_ATOMS: atom_id res chain seq x y z
N MET A 1 33.01 44.96 77.53
CA MET A 1 32.49 45.79 76.43
C MET A 1 33.42 45.60 75.25
N SER A 2 33.00 44.78 74.30
CA SER A 2 33.67 44.53 73.02
C SER A 2 32.64 44.78 71.92
N PRO A 3 33.01 45.39 70.78
CA PRO A 3 32.05 45.77 69.76
C PRO A 3 31.59 44.55 68.96
N LEU A 4 30.28 44.51 68.71
CA LEU A 4 29.61 43.57 67.82
C LEU A 4 29.87 43.98 66.36
N ASP A 5 30.27 42.99 65.56
CA ASP A 5 30.50 43.09 64.13
C ASP A 5 29.25 42.56 63.39
N PRO A 6 28.53 43.36 62.58
CA PRO A 6 27.34 42.88 61.89
C PRO A 6 27.48 42.99 60.37
N THR A 7 28.00 41.96 59.72
CA THR A 7 27.80 41.78 58.27
C THR A 7 27.81 40.30 57.90
N HIS A 8 26.63 39.68 57.98
CA HIS A 8 26.36 38.40 57.31
C HIS A 8 25.13 38.58 56.41
N THR A 9 25.37 39.07 55.19
CA THR A 9 24.41 39.04 54.09
C THR A 9 24.23 37.59 53.62
N PRO A 10 23.00 37.07 53.53
CA PRO A 10 22.75 35.74 52.96
C PRO A 10 22.97 35.75 51.43
N PRO A 11 23.50 34.67 50.85
CA PRO A 11 23.74 34.60 49.41
C PRO A 11 22.43 34.49 48.63
N CYS A 12 22.43 35.14 47.47
CA CYS A 12 21.38 35.14 46.45
C CYS A 12 20.68 33.80 46.27
N SER A 13 19.35 33.86 46.31
CA SER A 13 18.44 32.89 45.74
C SER A 13 18.87 32.48 44.33
N GLN A 14 19.33 31.23 44.19
CA GLN A 14 19.51 30.62 42.88
C GLN A 14 18.14 30.59 42.17
N PRO A 15 18.06 31.02 40.90
CA PRO A 15 16.83 30.86 40.12
C PRO A 15 16.50 29.36 40.03
N PRO A 16 15.21 28.99 40.06
CA PRO A 16 14.81 27.59 39.94
C PRO A 16 15.42 27.02 38.67
N ALA A 17 16.14 25.90 38.81
CA ALA A 17 16.70 25.18 37.69
C ALA A 17 15.58 24.89 36.70
N THR A 18 15.57 25.64 35.59
CA THR A 18 14.69 25.39 34.47
C THR A 18 15.02 23.99 34.00
N CYS A 19 14.16 23.02 34.30
CA CYS A 19 14.25 21.68 33.75
C CYS A 19 14.26 21.84 32.23
N LEU A 20 15.45 21.78 31.64
CA LEU A 20 15.66 21.69 30.21
C LEU A 20 14.89 20.46 29.77
N GLY A 21 13.72 20.70 29.17
CA GLY A 21 12.80 19.67 28.73
C GLY A 21 13.58 18.69 27.87
N SER A 22 13.81 17.50 28.42
CA SER A 22 14.39 16.38 27.69
C SER A 22 13.62 16.28 26.37
N ARG A 23 14.36 16.38 25.26
CA ARG A 23 13.81 16.18 23.91
C ARG A 23 13.20 14.78 23.91
N THR A 24 11.89 14.68 24.14
CA THR A 24 11.17 13.40 24.03
C THR A 24 11.45 12.85 22.64
N HIS A 25 11.99 11.65 22.57
CA HIS A 25 12.39 11.05 21.30
C HIS A 25 11.16 10.88 20.40
N SER A 26 11.37 10.89 19.07
CA SER A 26 10.30 10.66 18.11
C SER A 26 9.59 9.32 18.34
N SER A 27 10.31 8.30 18.82
CA SER A 27 9.79 7.00 19.24
C SER A 27 8.69 7.12 20.30
N ASP A 28 8.90 7.93 21.34
CA ASP A 28 7.99 8.02 22.49
C ASP A 28 6.60 8.54 22.09
N ARG A 29 6.54 9.33 21.01
CA ARG A 29 5.29 9.92 20.52
C ARG A 29 4.60 9.09 19.46
N ARG A 30 5.35 8.28 18.70
CA ARG A 30 4.77 7.26 17.82
C ARG A 30 4.21 6.10 18.64
N TYR A 31 4.76 5.87 19.83
CA TYR A 31 4.45 4.73 20.69
C TYR A 31 2.95 4.44 20.84
N PRO A 32 2.05 5.41 21.09
CA PRO A 32 0.63 5.08 21.21
C PRO A 32 0.00 4.57 19.91
N VAL A 33 0.38 5.16 18.76
CA VAL A 33 -0.11 4.75 17.44
C VAL A 33 0.49 3.40 17.04
N ASP A 34 1.77 3.18 17.30
CA ASP A 34 2.45 1.91 17.05
C ASP A 34 1.89 0.79 17.94
N THR A 35 1.64 1.09 19.22
CA THR A 35 0.99 0.16 20.16
C THR A 35 -0.41 -0.21 19.70
N LEU A 36 -1.21 0.78 19.27
CA LEU A 36 -2.54 0.52 18.71
C LEU A 36 -2.46 -0.31 17.42
N GLY A 37 -1.49 0.01 16.55
CA GLY A 37 -1.18 -0.74 15.34
C GLY A 37 -0.88 -2.21 15.63
N SER A 38 0.11 -2.48 16.47
CA SER A 38 0.49 -3.83 16.85
C SER A 38 -0.64 -4.57 17.58
N LEU A 39 -1.40 -3.91 18.47
CA LEU A 39 -2.55 -4.52 19.14
C LEU A 39 -3.61 -5.01 18.15
N VAL A 40 -4.03 -4.15 17.20
CA VAL A 40 -5.10 -4.48 16.26
C VAL A 40 -4.62 -5.49 15.22
N ARG A 41 -3.36 -5.38 14.79
CA ARG A 41 -2.81 -6.14 13.66
C ARG A 41 -2.13 -7.42 14.10
N ASP A 42 -1.26 -7.44 15.09
CA ASP A 42 -0.51 -8.65 15.48
C ASP A 42 -1.32 -9.49 16.47
N PHE A 43 -1.65 -8.92 17.62
CA PHE A 43 -2.25 -9.66 18.74
C PHE A 43 -3.66 -10.17 18.42
N GLN A 44 -4.50 -9.30 17.89
CA GLN A 44 -5.91 -9.65 17.67
C GLN A 44 -6.17 -10.33 16.32
N SER A 45 -5.19 -10.43 15.43
CA SER A 45 -5.39 -11.08 14.13
C SER A 45 -5.01 -12.56 14.11
N GLY A 46 -4.29 -13.05 15.12
CA GLY A 46 -3.73 -14.40 15.11
C GLY A 46 -2.73 -14.58 13.97
N ALA A 47 -1.76 -13.67 13.85
CA ALA A 47 -0.73 -13.64 12.81
C ALA A 47 -1.24 -13.48 11.35
N ARG A 48 -2.50 -13.07 11.16
CA ARG A 48 -3.08 -12.86 9.81
C ARG A 48 -2.72 -11.51 9.21
N ILE A 49 -2.25 -10.57 10.02
CA ILE A 49 -1.67 -9.30 9.58
C ILE A 49 -0.46 -9.04 10.47
N ILE A 50 0.64 -8.57 9.89
CA ILE A 50 1.88 -8.30 10.62
C ILE A 50 2.15 -6.80 10.57
N TYR A 51 2.37 -6.19 11.73
CA TYR A 51 2.80 -4.81 11.89
C TYR A 51 4.32 -4.76 11.99
N ARG A 52 4.98 -3.96 11.14
CA ARG A 52 6.42 -3.71 11.24
C ARG A 52 6.71 -2.22 11.16
N THR A 53 7.64 -1.76 11.98
CA THR A 53 8.15 -0.41 11.93
C THR A 53 9.30 -0.30 10.93
N GLU A 54 9.52 0.92 10.42
CA GLU A 54 10.74 1.34 9.73
C GLU A 54 11.15 0.56 8.47
N ARG A 55 10.21 -0.09 7.79
CA ARG A 55 10.48 -0.81 6.54
C ARG A 55 10.57 0.12 5.35
N LYS A 56 11.56 -0.09 4.48
CA LYS A 56 11.67 0.60 3.19
C LYS A 56 10.70 -0.03 2.20
N LEU A 57 9.93 0.81 1.51
CA LEU A 57 9.04 0.39 0.43
C LEU A 57 9.56 0.93 -0.91
N GLN A 58 9.55 0.08 -1.94
CA GLN A 58 9.96 0.41 -3.30
C GLN A 58 8.88 1.27 -3.99
N ILE A 59 9.30 2.38 -4.60
CA ILE A 59 8.42 3.26 -5.37
C ILE A 59 8.68 3.04 -6.87
N PRO A 60 7.62 3.02 -7.70
CA PRO A 60 7.74 3.11 -9.16
C PRO A 60 8.73 4.19 -9.59
N ARG A 61 9.61 3.89 -10.55
CA ARG A 61 10.46 4.92 -11.17
C ARG A 61 10.21 5.07 -12.67
N PRO A 62 10.21 6.31 -13.18
CA PRO A 62 10.26 6.61 -14.61
C PRO A 62 11.58 6.23 -15.32
N SER A 63 12.72 6.30 -14.62
CA SER A 63 14.05 6.25 -15.26
C SER A 63 15.08 5.53 -14.38
N GLY A 64 15.59 4.42 -14.86
CA GLY A 64 16.24 3.35 -14.08
C GLY A 64 17.69 3.55 -13.65
N LYS A 65 18.08 4.69 -13.05
CA LYS A 65 19.47 4.86 -12.57
C LYS A 65 19.71 4.61 -11.09
N CYS A 66 18.70 4.72 -10.22
CA CYS A 66 18.78 4.23 -8.83
C CYS A 66 17.40 3.65 -8.43
N PRO A 67 17.27 2.83 -7.39
CA PRO A 67 15.97 2.49 -6.80
C PRO A 67 15.44 3.65 -5.95
N SER A 68 14.15 4.01 -6.05
CA SER A 68 13.53 5.01 -5.14
C SER A 68 12.79 4.23 -4.10
N TYR A 69 13.00 4.61 -2.85
CA TYR A 69 12.28 4.03 -1.74
C TYR A 69 11.67 5.15 -0.90
N THR A 70 10.59 4.82 -0.21
CA THR A 70 10.14 5.57 0.94
C THR A 70 10.36 4.71 2.17
N LYS A 71 10.71 5.33 3.29
CA LYS A 71 10.74 4.67 4.60
C LYS A 71 9.56 5.21 5.40
N PRO A 72 8.35 4.62 5.29
CA PRO A 72 7.29 4.89 6.24
C PRO A 72 7.74 4.53 7.66
N ASP A 73 7.10 5.16 8.64
CA ASP A 73 7.40 4.92 10.05
C ASP A 73 6.93 3.54 10.48
N ALA A 74 5.82 3.07 9.92
CA ALA A 74 5.36 1.69 10.07
C ALA A 74 4.43 1.25 8.94
N CYS A 75 4.26 -0.06 8.81
CA CYS A 75 3.39 -0.69 7.85
C CYS A 75 2.68 -1.90 8.47
N ALA A 76 1.47 -2.18 7.98
CA ALA A 76 0.79 -3.46 8.22
C ALA A 76 0.73 -4.26 6.91
N PHE A 77 1.09 -5.54 7.00
CA PHE A 77 1.25 -6.45 5.88
C PHE A 77 0.32 -7.65 6.00
N ILE A 78 -0.24 -8.09 4.88
CA ILE A 78 -0.89 -9.38 4.75
C ILE A 78 0.18 -10.41 4.40
N PRO A 79 0.45 -11.41 5.27
CA PRO A 79 1.38 -12.49 4.95
C PRO A 79 0.76 -13.48 3.97
N VAL A 80 1.53 -13.82 2.93
CA VAL A 80 1.21 -14.78 1.88
C VAL A 80 2.37 -15.80 1.85
N PRO A 81 2.33 -16.84 2.71
CA PRO A 81 3.48 -17.72 2.98
C PRO A 81 3.97 -18.50 1.75
N ASP A 82 3.08 -18.80 0.81
CA ASP A 82 3.41 -19.41 -0.49
C ASP A 82 3.41 -18.37 -1.61
N GLY A 83 3.89 -17.18 -1.28
CA GLY A 83 3.75 -15.99 -2.10
C GLY A 83 4.08 -16.20 -3.57
N PRO A 84 3.58 -15.32 -4.44
CA PRO A 84 3.59 -15.52 -5.89
C PRO A 84 5.00 -15.64 -6.51
N ALA A 85 6.05 -15.33 -5.75
CA ALA A 85 7.44 -15.57 -6.11
C ALA A 85 7.77 -17.03 -6.42
N ALA A 86 7.04 -18.01 -5.86
CA ALA A 86 7.27 -19.43 -6.17
C ALA A 86 7.04 -19.75 -7.66
N LEU A 87 6.19 -18.96 -8.33
CA LEU A 87 5.74 -19.19 -9.71
C LEU A 87 6.11 -18.04 -10.67
N ALA A 88 6.48 -16.87 -10.14
CA ALA A 88 6.78 -15.70 -10.95
C ALA A 88 8.12 -15.81 -11.69
N LEU A 89 8.12 -15.43 -12.97
CA LEU A 89 9.36 -15.17 -13.70
C LEU A 89 10.22 -14.15 -12.96
N ARG A 90 11.54 -14.34 -12.98
CA ARG A 90 12.52 -13.48 -12.28
C ARG A 90 12.38 -11.99 -12.60
N ASP A 91 11.86 -11.67 -13.77
CA ASP A 91 11.70 -10.29 -14.25
C ASP A 91 10.48 -9.57 -13.66
N LEU A 92 9.51 -10.32 -13.12
CA LEU A 92 8.26 -9.78 -12.54
C LEU A 92 8.36 -9.49 -11.04
N LEU A 93 9.30 -10.17 -10.37
CA LEU A 93 9.54 -10.05 -8.92
C LEU A 93 9.61 -8.60 -8.42
N PRO A 94 10.22 -7.62 -9.14
CA PRO A 94 10.26 -6.24 -8.67
C PRO A 94 8.90 -5.58 -8.53
N ALA A 95 7.89 -5.99 -9.31
CA ALA A 95 6.54 -5.43 -9.23
C ALA A 95 5.65 -6.19 -8.23
N LEU A 96 5.98 -7.46 -7.96
CA LEU A 96 5.26 -8.31 -6.99
C LEU A 96 5.73 -8.08 -5.55
N SER A 97 6.94 -7.57 -5.36
CA SER A 97 7.45 -7.15 -4.04
C SER A 97 7.23 -5.66 -3.80
N CYS A 98 6.88 -5.32 -2.57
CA CYS A 98 6.90 -3.94 -2.09
C CYS A 98 8.25 -3.52 -1.48
N PHE A 99 9.20 -4.45 -1.32
CA PHE A 99 10.48 -4.18 -0.69
C PHE A 99 11.58 -3.92 -1.73
N PRO A 100 12.50 -2.97 -1.46
CA PRO A 100 13.63 -2.75 -2.36
C PRO A 100 14.53 -3.99 -2.38
N ARG A 101 14.93 -4.41 -3.59
CA ARG A 101 15.87 -5.51 -3.76
C ARG A 101 17.26 -5.08 -3.27
N THR A 102 17.77 -5.75 -2.24
CA THR A 102 19.14 -5.59 -1.74
C THR A 102 20.01 -6.74 -2.22
N GLY A 103 20.86 -6.48 -3.21
CA GLY A 103 21.82 -7.46 -3.72
C GLY A 103 21.20 -8.61 -4.51
N SER A 104 21.78 -9.80 -4.40
CA SER A 104 21.37 -11.03 -5.11
C SER A 104 20.23 -11.78 -4.43
N ALA A 105 19.82 -11.37 -3.23
CA ALA A 105 18.75 -12.02 -2.49
C ALA A 105 17.45 -12.08 -3.31
N PRO A 106 16.65 -13.16 -3.15
CA PRO A 106 15.33 -13.24 -3.76
C PRO A 106 14.47 -12.09 -3.24
N ALA A 107 13.58 -11.57 -4.09
CA ALA A 107 12.63 -10.56 -3.67
C ALA A 107 11.67 -11.17 -2.65
N ASP A 108 11.46 -10.48 -1.53
CA ASP A 108 10.49 -10.90 -0.54
C ASP A 108 9.08 -10.53 -1.03
N CYS A 109 8.40 -11.51 -1.62
CA CYS A 109 7.01 -11.40 -2.09
C CYS A 109 6.01 -12.02 -1.11
N GLY A 110 6.45 -12.42 0.08
CA GLY A 110 5.59 -13.05 1.09
C GLY A 110 4.67 -12.06 1.82
N TYR A 111 4.69 -10.78 1.43
CA TYR A 111 3.99 -9.71 2.13
C TYR A 111 3.33 -8.76 1.15
N VAL A 112 2.05 -8.48 1.39
CA VAL A 112 1.30 -7.45 0.65
C VAL A 112 0.95 -6.31 1.58
N VAL A 113 1.33 -5.08 1.21
CA VAL A 113 1.06 -3.90 2.04
C VAL A 113 -0.45 -3.64 2.11
N HIS A 114 -0.95 -3.40 3.31
CA HIS A 114 -2.35 -3.06 3.58
C HIS A 114 -2.52 -1.70 4.25
N TRP A 115 -1.58 -1.34 5.13
CA TRP A 115 -1.61 -0.06 5.85
C TRP A 115 -0.23 0.57 5.88
N VAL A 116 -0.15 1.89 5.72
CA VAL A 116 1.09 2.68 5.82
C VAL A 116 0.93 3.81 6.83
N THR A 117 1.83 3.91 7.80
CA THR A 117 1.87 4.99 8.79
C THR A 117 3.08 5.88 8.54
N GLY A 118 2.84 7.20 8.51
CA GLY A 118 3.88 8.22 8.41
C GLY A 118 3.74 9.22 9.55
N PHE A 119 4.86 9.55 10.18
CA PHE A 119 4.96 10.51 11.26
C PHE A 119 6.01 11.57 10.93
N LYS A 120 5.65 12.83 11.10
CA LYS A 120 6.61 13.94 11.06
C LYS A 120 6.47 14.80 12.30
N HIS A 121 7.56 14.83 13.08
CA HIS A 121 7.60 15.56 14.34
C HIS A 121 7.53 17.09 14.13
N TYR A 122 8.35 17.61 13.22
CA TYR A 122 8.44 19.05 12.89
C TYR A 122 7.97 19.35 11.47
N GLY A 123 7.48 18.32 10.77
CA GLY A 123 6.98 18.47 9.41
C GLY A 123 5.57 19.06 9.41
N SER A 124 5.29 19.82 8.36
CA SER A 124 3.92 20.18 8.00
C SER A 124 3.09 18.91 7.76
N GLU A 125 1.77 19.01 7.93
CA GLU A 125 0.80 17.98 7.51
C GLU A 125 1.15 17.42 6.13
N LEU A 126 1.60 18.30 5.23
CA LEU A 126 2.01 17.98 3.88
C LEU A 126 3.18 16.99 3.81
N ALA A 127 4.20 17.11 4.67
CA ALA A 127 5.35 16.21 4.67
C ALA A 127 4.95 14.78 5.11
N SER A 128 4.17 14.67 6.20
CA SER A 128 3.65 13.38 6.67
C SER A 128 2.74 12.75 5.64
N ARG A 129 1.81 13.53 5.06
CA ARG A 129 0.92 13.08 3.98
C ARG A 129 1.69 12.60 2.74
N ARG A 130 2.74 13.33 2.31
CA ARG A 130 3.57 12.92 1.15
C ARG A 130 4.25 11.58 1.39
N GLN A 131 4.80 11.34 2.58
CA GLN A 131 5.41 10.06 2.94
C GLN A 131 4.38 8.92 2.87
N VAL A 132 3.20 9.12 3.46
CA VAL A 132 2.11 8.13 3.40
C VAL A 132 1.68 7.86 1.96
N VAL A 133 1.46 8.90 1.16
CA VAL A 133 1.07 8.75 -0.26
C VAL A 133 2.12 7.98 -1.05
N LYS A 134 3.42 8.23 -0.83
CA LYS A 134 4.49 7.43 -1.46
C LYS A 134 4.38 5.94 -1.11
N GLY A 135 4.09 5.61 0.14
CA GLY A 135 3.89 4.23 0.57
C GLY A 135 2.61 3.61 0.00
N LEU A 136 1.50 4.37 -0.05
CA LEU A 136 0.26 3.94 -0.70
C LEU A 136 0.47 3.62 -2.18
N VAL A 137 1.25 4.45 -2.89
CA VAL A 137 1.60 4.20 -4.30
C VAL A 137 2.36 2.89 -4.44
N SER A 138 3.38 2.65 -3.61
CA SER A 138 4.12 1.36 -3.60
C SER A 138 3.16 0.17 -3.46
N ALA A 139 2.29 0.22 -2.45
CA ALA A 139 1.30 -0.82 -2.18
C ALA A 139 0.32 -1.03 -3.34
N LEU A 140 -0.18 0.05 -3.94
CA LEU A 140 -1.17 -0.04 -5.01
C LEU A 140 -0.62 -0.64 -6.29
N TYR A 141 0.61 -0.32 -6.64
CA TYR A 141 1.24 -0.98 -7.78
C TYR A 141 1.49 -2.46 -7.53
N GLN A 142 1.89 -2.83 -6.31
CA GLN A 142 1.96 -4.23 -5.90
C GLN A 142 0.59 -4.91 -6.10
N ARG A 143 -0.49 -4.31 -5.59
CA ARG A 143 -1.87 -4.83 -5.76
C ARG A 143 -2.26 -5.00 -7.23
N ARG A 144 -1.88 -4.05 -8.08
CA ARG A 144 -2.16 -4.12 -9.53
C ARG A 144 -1.37 -5.23 -10.20
N ALA A 145 -0.09 -5.42 -9.85
CA ALA A 145 0.74 -6.51 -10.37
C ALA A 145 0.22 -7.89 -9.92
N LEU A 146 -0.38 -7.97 -8.73
CA LEU A 146 -1.07 -9.16 -8.23
C LEU A 146 -2.45 -9.38 -8.88
N GLY A 147 -2.92 -8.47 -9.75
CA GLY A 147 -4.22 -8.58 -10.40
C GLY A 147 -5.41 -8.12 -9.57
N PHE A 148 -5.18 -7.35 -8.50
CA PHE A 148 -6.21 -6.83 -7.60
C PHE A 148 -6.25 -5.28 -7.55
N PRO A 149 -6.46 -4.60 -8.70
CA PRO A 149 -6.39 -3.13 -8.74
C PRO A 149 -7.49 -2.44 -7.92
N SER A 150 -8.61 -3.12 -7.64
CA SER A 150 -9.75 -2.61 -6.87
C SER A 150 -9.56 -2.70 -5.36
N HIS A 151 -8.50 -3.37 -4.87
CA HIS A 151 -8.22 -3.42 -3.43
C HIS A 151 -7.92 -2.01 -2.90
N LEU A 152 -8.43 -1.71 -1.71
CA LEU A 152 -8.13 -0.48 -0.99
C LEU A 152 -6.89 -0.68 -0.13
N VAL A 153 -5.98 0.30 -0.20
CA VAL A 153 -4.84 0.40 0.73
C VAL A 153 -5.04 1.62 1.60
N PHE A 154 -4.72 1.51 2.88
CA PHE A 154 -4.96 2.55 3.87
C PHE A 154 -3.67 3.17 4.37
N GLY A 155 -3.75 4.37 4.93
CA GLY A 155 -2.62 4.95 5.62
C GLY A 155 -2.96 6.02 6.62
N THR A 156 -2.06 6.26 7.57
CA THR A 156 -2.21 7.28 8.61
C THR A 156 -1.09 8.30 8.52
N ALA A 157 -1.44 9.54 8.26
CA ALA A 157 -0.53 10.67 8.35
C ALA A 157 -0.66 11.32 9.72
N HIS A 158 0.32 11.07 10.58
CA HIS A 158 0.46 11.67 11.90
C HIS A 158 1.32 12.93 11.80
N HIS A 159 0.74 14.05 12.20
CA HIS A 159 1.38 15.37 12.22
C HIS A 159 0.94 16.13 13.46
N SER A 160 1.57 17.29 13.72
CA SER A 160 1.28 18.18 14.87
C SER A 160 1.20 17.46 16.23
N ARG A 161 1.86 16.29 16.34
CA ARG A 161 1.88 15.36 17.49
C ARG A 161 0.53 14.76 17.90
N THR A 162 -0.58 15.38 17.55
CA THR A 162 -1.91 15.05 18.09
C THR A 162 -2.93 14.72 17.01
N VAL A 163 -2.64 15.03 15.73
CA VAL A 163 -3.61 14.86 14.65
C VAL A 163 -3.22 13.67 13.77
N LEU A 164 -4.16 12.74 13.63
CA LEU A 164 -4.05 11.57 12.78
C LEU A 164 -5.02 11.71 11.61
N LYS A 165 -4.50 11.77 10.39
CA LYS A 165 -5.33 11.80 9.18
C LYS A 165 -5.28 10.45 8.49
N VAL A 166 -6.42 9.78 8.38
CA VAL A 166 -6.52 8.48 7.72
C VAL A 166 -6.91 8.66 6.25
N LEU A 167 -6.13 8.04 5.38
CA LEU A 167 -6.30 8.02 3.94
C LEU A 167 -6.65 6.60 3.48
N ALA A 168 -7.37 6.51 2.38
CA ALA A 168 -7.52 5.28 1.62
C ALA A 168 -7.19 5.57 0.15
N ALA A 169 -6.64 4.59 -0.55
CA ALA A 169 -6.32 4.73 -1.96
C ALA A 169 -6.61 3.43 -2.71
N THR A 170 -6.95 3.57 -3.99
CA THR A 170 -7.21 2.46 -4.91
C THR A 170 -6.96 2.91 -6.34
N TRP A 171 -6.87 1.97 -7.27
CA TRP A 171 -6.96 2.30 -8.68
C TRP A 171 -8.41 2.49 -9.08
N VAL A 172 -8.65 3.42 -10.01
CA VAL A 172 -9.95 3.60 -10.65
C VAL A 172 -9.78 3.48 -12.17
N PRO A 173 -10.81 2.98 -12.87
CA PRO A 173 -10.87 3.07 -14.32
C PRO A 173 -10.81 4.53 -14.76
N SER A 174 -10.02 4.84 -15.80
CA SER A 174 -10.12 6.12 -16.51
C SER A 174 -10.54 5.86 -17.94
N ASP A 175 -11.57 6.57 -18.40
CA ASP A 175 -12.04 6.56 -19.78
C ASP A 175 -11.13 7.38 -20.71
N GLU A 176 -10.02 7.93 -20.21
CA GLU A 176 -8.96 8.49 -21.05
C GLU A 176 -8.38 7.37 -21.91
N LEU A 177 -8.98 7.21 -23.10
CA LEU A 177 -8.49 6.39 -24.17
C LEU A 177 -7.02 6.73 -24.38
N VAL A 178 -6.15 5.79 -23.98
CA VAL A 178 -4.77 5.74 -24.41
C VAL A 178 -4.81 5.44 -25.91
N ASN A 179 -5.09 6.46 -26.71
CA ASN A 179 -4.92 6.45 -28.16
C ASN A 179 -3.57 7.13 -28.45
N PRO A 180 -2.44 6.40 -28.38
CA PRO A 180 -1.13 6.98 -28.62
C PRO A 180 -0.85 7.23 -30.12
N GLY A 181 -1.77 6.92 -31.04
CA GLY A 181 -1.40 6.93 -32.46
C GLY A 181 -2.50 6.83 -33.50
N ALA A 182 -3.64 7.52 -33.35
CA ALA A 182 -4.60 7.63 -34.44
C ALA A 182 -5.38 8.96 -34.45
N ARG A 183 -4.68 10.08 -34.61
CA ARG A 183 -5.21 11.11 -35.51
C ARG A 183 -4.92 10.63 -36.93
N SER A 184 -5.74 9.70 -37.41
CA SER A 184 -5.83 9.42 -38.83
C SER A 184 -6.38 10.68 -39.48
N THR A 185 -5.56 11.29 -40.32
CA THR A 185 -5.89 12.39 -41.20
C THR A 185 -6.87 11.88 -42.27
N GLN A 186 -8.13 11.62 -41.92
CA GLN A 186 -9.14 11.26 -42.91
C GLN A 186 -10.56 11.64 -42.45
N GLU A 187 -10.78 12.92 -42.20
CA GLU A 187 -12.12 13.53 -42.28
C GLU A 187 -12.09 14.68 -43.29
N ALA A 188 -11.97 14.30 -44.56
CA ALA A 188 -12.54 15.06 -45.66
C ALA A 188 -12.81 14.06 -46.79
N ASN A 189 -14.07 13.95 -47.19
CA ASN A 189 -14.60 13.16 -48.30
C ASN A 189 -15.01 11.72 -47.98
N THR A 190 -16.17 11.55 -47.34
CA THR A 190 -17.12 10.57 -47.88
C THR A 190 -18.54 11.13 -47.86
N LYS A 191 -19.03 11.30 -49.08
CA LYS A 191 -20.37 11.72 -49.47
C LYS A 191 -21.39 10.75 -48.89
N SER A 192 -22.44 11.31 -48.31
CA SER A 192 -23.69 10.65 -47.94
C SER A 192 -24.18 9.69 -49.03
N ALA A 193 -24.27 8.40 -48.69
CA ALA A 193 -25.04 7.42 -49.43
C ALA A 193 -25.85 6.58 -48.43
N VAL A 194 -27.17 6.75 -48.52
CA VAL A 194 -28.21 6.09 -47.76
C VAL A 194 -28.34 4.62 -48.20
N PRO A 195 -28.41 3.65 -47.28
CA PRO A 195 -28.96 2.34 -47.60
C PRO A 195 -30.45 2.29 -47.26
N SER A 196 -31.24 1.90 -48.26
CA SER A 196 -32.67 1.64 -48.23
C SER A 196 -33.04 0.53 -47.23
N VAL A 197 -34.05 0.82 -46.41
CA VAL A 197 -34.80 -0.13 -45.59
C VAL A 197 -35.62 -1.04 -46.50
N SER A 198 -35.35 -2.34 -46.48
CA SER A 198 -36.28 -3.36 -46.98
C SER A 198 -36.77 -4.20 -45.81
N HIS A 199 -38.08 -4.15 -45.60
CA HIS A 199 -38.85 -4.88 -44.61
C HIS A 199 -39.71 -5.89 -45.38
N GLY A 200 -39.70 -7.16 -45.01
CA GLY A 200 -40.50 -8.19 -45.69
C GLY A 200 -40.31 -9.54 -45.03
N ASN A 201 -41.35 -9.95 -44.29
CA ASN A 201 -41.47 -11.15 -43.48
C ASN A 201 -41.44 -12.45 -44.29
N ASP A 202 -41.02 -13.56 -43.66
CA ASP A 202 -41.73 -14.86 -43.71
C ASP A 202 -41.15 -15.87 -42.67
N PRO A 203 -42.00 -16.61 -41.93
CA PRO A 203 -41.67 -17.91 -41.29
C PRO A 203 -42.23 -19.06 -42.17
N PRO A 204 -42.37 -20.33 -41.73
CA PRO A 204 -41.66 -21.20 -40.77
C PRO A 204 -41.10 -22.46 -41.50
N VAL A 205 -40.58 -23.49 -40.79
CA VAL A 205 -40.82 -24.93 -41.07
C VAL A 205 -39.98 -25.80 -40.13
N ASN A 206 -40.66 -26.73 -39.46
CA ASN A 206 -40.12 -27.79 -38.63
C ASN A 206 -39.48 -28.88 -39.49
N SER A 207 -38.33 -29.42 -39.06
CA SER A 207 -37.83 -30.71 -39.53
C SER A 207 -37.14 -31.46 -38.39
N SER A 208 -37.73 -32.60 -38.02
CA SER A 208 -37.18 -33.62 -37.13
C SER A 208 -36.29 -34.61 -37.90
N SER A 209 -35.12 -34.94 -37.36
CA SER A 209 -34.37 -36.21 -37.54
C SER A 209 -33.22 -36.13 -36.52
N GLY A 210 -33.01 -37.04 -35.56
CA GLY A 210 -32.94 -38.48 -35.71
C GLY A 210 -31.56 -38.83 -36.25
N ASP A 211 -30.56 -39.03 -35.37
CA ASP A 211 -29.70 -40.23 -35.33
C ASP A 211 -28.50 -40.10 -34.37
N ASP A 212 -28.25 -41.22 -33.69
CA ASP A 212 -27.14 -41.53 -32.79
C ASP A 212 -25.78 -41.48 -33.51
N ALA A 213 -24.78 -40.87 -32.87
CA ALA A 213 -23.37 -41.17 -33.13
C ALA A 213 -22.48 -40.93 -31.90
N VAL A 214 -22.08 -42.06 -31.33
CA VAL A 214 -20.82 -42.40 -30.65
C VAL A 214 -19.69 -41.35 -30.79
N GLY A 215 -19.09 -41.00 -29.64
CA GLY A 215 -17.65 -40.79 -29.50
C GLY A 215 -17.08 -39.47 -30.03
N GLY A 216 -17.36 -38.36 -29.35
CA GLY A 216 -16.71 -37.06 -29.61
C GLY A 216 -15.79 -36.66 -28.46
N ASN A 217 -14.48 -36.58 -28.74
CA ASN A 217 -13.46 -36.07 -27.82
C ASN A 217 -13.83 -34.68 -27.27
N PHE A 218 -13.79 -34.54 -25.94
CA PHE A 218 -13.91 -33.26 -25.24
C PHE A 218 -12.68 -32.37 -25.52
N ILE A 219 -12.71 -31.65 -26.64
CA ILE A 219 -11.83 -30.52 -26.93
C ILE A 219 -12.73 -29.28 -27.04
N THR A 220 -13.30 -28.84 -25.92
CA THR A 220 -14.12 -27.61 -25.87
C THR A 220 -13.99 -26.87 -24.53
N GLY A 221 -13.12 -27.35 -23.63
CA GLY A 221 -12.86 -26.69 -22.35
C GLY A 221 -11.91 -25.49 -22.45
N ASP A 222 -10.97 -25.51 -23.39
CA ASP A 222 -9.83 -24.57 -23.39
C ASP A 222 -10.20 -23.16 -23.86
N ALA A 223 -11.10 -23.05 -24.84
CA ALA A 223 -11.47 -21.77 -25.45
C ALA A 223 -12.35 -20.88 -24.54
N ILE A 224 -13.05 -21.44 -23.55
CA ILE A 224 -13.95 -20.68 -22.66
C ILE A 224 -13.16 -20.04 -21.51
N THR A 225 -12.16 -20.73 -20.98
CA THR A 225 -11.23 -20.20 -19.97
C THR A 225 -10.42 -19.02 -20.51
N ASP A 226 -10.01 -19.09 -21.77
CA ASP A 226 -9.23 -18.04 -22.44
C ASP A 226 -10.01 -16.71 -22.55
N ALA A 227 -11.27 -16.76 -22.99
CA ALA A 227 -12.10 -15.57 -23.16
C ALA A 227 -12.40 -14.82 -21.84
N HIS A 228 -12.60 -15.55 -20.73
CA HIS A 228 -12.84 -14.94 -19.43
C HIS A 228 -11.60 -14.21 -18.93
N THR A 229 -10.41 -14.78 -19.12
CA THR A 229 -9.21 -14.14 -18.62
C THR A 229 -8.75 -12.98 -19.48
N ILE A 230 -8.84 -13.06 -20.80
CA ILE A 230 -8.58 -11.91 -21.68
C ILE A 230 -9.45 -10.71 -21.25
N ARG A 231 -10.72 -10.96 -20.93
CA ARG A 231 -11.63 -9.93 -20.42
C ARG A 231 -11.20 -9.38 -19.06
N SER A 232 -10.70 -10.24 -18.16
CA SER A 232 -10.16 -9.84 -16.86
C SER A 232 -8.93 -8.92 -17.01
N ILE A 233 -8.02 -9.26 -17.91
CA ILE A 233 -6.79 -8.51 -18.15
C ILE A 233 -7.08 -7.15 -18.79
N GLN A 234 -7.97 -7.12 -19.79
CA GLN A 234 -8.46 -5.86 -20.35
C GLN A 234 -9.14 -5.00 -19.29
N ASN A 235 -9.87 -5.60 -18.34
CA ASN A 235 -10.46 -4.86 -17.24
C ASN A 235 -9.37 -4.25 -16.34
N ILE A 236 -8.34 -5.02 -15.95
CA ILE A 236 -7.22 -4.51 -15.14
C ILE A 236 -6.47 -3.36 -15.85
N LYS A 237 -6.33 -3.41 -17.18
CA LYS A 237 -5.70 -2.32 -17.96
C LYS A 237 -6.47 -0.99 -17.88
N ARG A 238 -7.79 -1.02 -17.65
CA ARG A 238 -8.60 0.20 -17.46
C ARG A 238 -8.23 0.97 -16.19
N TYR A 239 -7.74 0.27 -15.16
CA TYR A 239 -7.34 0.82 -13.88
C TYR A 239 -5.98 1.53 -13.97
N ASN A 240 -5.95 2.73 -14.53
CA ASN A 240 -4.73 3.50 -14.82
C ASN A 240 -4.60 4.79 -13.98
N LYS A 241 -5.57 5.10 -13.12
CA LYS A 241 -5.55 6.29 -12.25
C LYS A 241 -5.60 5.88 -10.78
N ILE A 242 -4.70 6.41 -9.96
CA ILE A 242 -4.77 6.27 -8.51
C ILE A 242 -5.63 7.40 -7.95
N VAL A 243 -6.58 7.07 -7.08
CA VAL A 243 -7.35 8.04 -6.31
C VAL A 243 -7.05 7.85 -4.83
N VAL A 244 -6.83 8.96 -4.13
CA VAL A 244 -6.58 8.99 -2.68
C VAL A 244 -7.71 9.76 -2.00
N TYR A 245 -8.45 9.07 -1.15
CA TYR A 245 -9.53 9.62 -0.33
C TYR A 245 -9.01 9.99 1.05
N THR A 246 -9.52 11.09 1.61
CA THR A 246 -9.40 11.34 3.06
C THR A 246 -10.61 10.71 3.72
N ILE A 247 -10.40 9.73 4.60
CA ILE A 247 -11.48 9.01 5.28
C ILE A 247 -11.92 9.77 6.52
N ALA A 248 -10.98 10.11 7.39
CA ALA A 248 -11.26 10.75 8.65
C ALA A 248 -10.01 11.46 9.22
N THR A 249 -10.25 12.39 10.14
CA THR A 249 -9.23 13.03 10.95
C THR A 249 -9.56 12.80 12.41
N PHE A 250 -8.60 12.29 13.17
CA PHE A 250 -8.75 11.95 14.58
C PHE A 250 -7.79 12.80 15.42
N SER A 251 -8.24 13.18 16.62
CA SER A 251 -7.41 13.83 17.62
C SER A 251 -7.00 12.83 18.69
N MET A 252 -5.69 12.68 18.91
CA MET A 252 -5.14 11.83 19.98
C MET A 252 -5.45 12.36 21.37
N SER A 253 -5.79 13.65 21.49
CA SER A 253 -6.20 14.27 22.76
C SER A 253 -7.66 13.97 23.11
N ASN A 254 -8.43 13.38 22.21
CA ASN A 254 -9.83 13.04 22.41
C ASN A 254 -10.00 11.51 22.41
N THR A 255 -10.53 10.97 23.51
CA THR A 255 -10.68 9.53 23.69
C THR A 255 -11.67 8.91 22.70
N GLU A 256 -12.79 9.59 22.39
CA GLU A 256 -13.78 9.12 21.42
C GLU A 256 -13.16 9.04 20.02
N SER A 257 -12.37 10.04 19.62
CA SER A 257 -11.62 10.02 18.36
C SER A 257 -10.65 8.84 18.26
N MET A 258 -9.99 8.48 19.37
CA MET A 258 -9.10 7.32 19.38
C MET A 258 -9.86 5.99 19.36
N LEU A 259 -11.04 5.93 19.98
CA LEU A 259 -11.94 4.78 19.88
C LEU A 259 -12.44 4.58 18.44
N ASP A 260 -12.84 5.66 17.77
CA ASP A 260 -13.28 5.60 16.38
C ASP A 260 -12.16 5.14 15.44
N LEU A 261 -10.93 5.62 15.66
CA LEU A 261 -9.75 5.14 14.94
C LEU A 261 -9.53 3.64 15.16
N TYR A 262 -9.64 3.16 16.41
CA TYR A 262 -9.53 1.74 16.73
C TYR A 262 -10.58 0.89 15.98
N LEU A 263 -11.84 1.34 15.97
CA LEU A 263 -12.92 0.67 15.24
C LEU A 263 -12.64 0.63 13.73
N LEU A 264 -12.16 1.73 13.14
CA LEU A 264 -11.76 1.78 11.74
C LEU A 264 -10.60 0.79 11.44
N MET A 265 -9.59 0.71 12.31
CA MET A 265 -8.49 -0.24 12.16
C MET A 265 -8.98 -1.69 12.22
N ARG A 266 -10.00 -2.00 13.03
CA ARG A 266 -10.64 -3.33 13.05
C ARG A 266 -11.44 -3.63 11.79
N LEU A 267 -12.19 -2.68 11.27
CA LEU A 267 -12.94 -2.86 10.02
C LEU A 267 -11.98 -3.15 8.86
N THR A 268 -10.92 -2.35 8.74
CA THR A 268 -9.91 -2.58 7.71
C THR A 268 -9.11 -3.86 7.93
N ARG A 269 -9.01 -4.39 9.16
CA ARG A 269 -8.47 -5.74 9.40
C ARG A 269 -9.34 -6.82 8.78
N THR A 270 -10.65 -6.73 8.96
CA THR A 270 -11.60 -7.68 8.37
C THR A 270 -11.48 -7.66 6.84
N LEU A 271 -11.36 -6.46 6.26
CA LEU A 271 -11.13 -6.30 4.83
C LEU A 271 -9.79 -6.91 4.37
N ALA A 272 -8.71 -6.75 5.13
CA ALA A 272 -7.43 -7.41 4.82
C ALA A 272 -7.54 -8.95 4.85
N GLN A 273 -8.34 -9.52 5.75
CA GLN A 273 -8.56 -10.97 5.78
C GLN A 273 -9.33 -11.45 4.55
N GLN A 274 -10.30 -10.66 4.08
CA GLN A 274 -10.96 -10.95 2.81
C GLN A 274 -9.96 -10.89 1.65
N TYR A 275 -9.15 -9.83 1.56
CA TYR A 275 -8.13 -9.70 0.52
C TYR A 275 -7.12 -10.83 0.55
N LYS A 276 -6.72 -11.30 1.74
CA LYS A 276 -5.86 -12.47 1.88
C LYS A 276 -6.47 -13.69 1.20
N GLY A 277 -7.73 -13.99 1.49
CA GLY A 277 -8.44 -15.12 0.90
C GLY A 277 -8.71 -14.97 -0.61
N GLU A 278 -8.73 -13.74 -1.14
CA GLU A 278 -8.79 -13.49 -2.58
C GLU A 278 -7.43 -13.74 -3.25
N THR A 279 -6.34 -13.29 -2.63
CA THR A 279 -4.96 -13.53 -3.07
C THR A 279 -4.68 -15.03 -3.09
N GLU A 280 -4.82 -15.73 -1.96
CA GLU A 280 -4.52 -17.17 -1.85
C GLU A 280 -5.30 -18.08 -2.82
N LYS A 281 -6.46 -17.65 -3.31
CA LYS A 281 -7.28 -18.41 -4.28
C LYS A 281 -6.79 -18.30 -5.73
N ASP A 282 -6.03 -17.27 -6.08
CA ASP A 282 -5.79 -16.84 -7.47
C ASP A 282 -4.29 -16.76 -7.83
N ASP A 283 -3.39 -17.02 -6.88
CA ASP A 283 -2.04 -16.46 -6.91
C ASP A 283 -1.15 -16.95 -8.06
N GLY A 284 -1.22 -18.22 -8.47
CA GLY A 284 -0.33 -18.75 -9.50
C GLY A 284 -0.75 -18.39 -10.91
N ALA A 285 -1.90 -18.94 -11.33
CA ALA A 285 -2.36 -18.88 -12.71
C ALA A 285 -2.60 -17.45 -13.20
N ARG A 286 -3.18 -16.59 -12.35
CA ARG A 286 -3.48 -15.21 -12.73
C ARG A 286 -2.21 -14.39 -12.97
N ILE A 287 -1.20 -14.56 -12.13
CA ILE A 287 0.06 -13.80 -12.25
C ILE A 287 0.83 -14.25 -13.49
N SER A 288 0.94 -15.56 -13.71
CA SER A 288 1.52 -16.11 -14.94
C SER A 288 0.82 -15.52 -16.18
N GLN A 289 -0.50 -15.53 -16.21
CA GLN A 289 -1.25 -15.02 -17.36
C GLN A 289 -1.13 -13.51 -17.54
N LEU A 290 -1.22 -12.74 -16.45
CA LEU A 290 -0.99 -11.30 -16.48
C LEU A 290 0.39 -10.98 -17.05
N SER A 291 1.40 -11.79 -16.72
CA SER A 291 2.77 -11.55 -17.17
C SER A 291 2.97 -11.75 -18.67
N GLU A 292 2.23 -12.70 -19.27
CA GLU A 292 2.29 -12.99 -20.69
C GLU A 292 1.54 -11.94 -21.52
N GLU A 293 0.34 -11.55 -21.08
CA GLU A 293 -0.56 -10.69 -21.86
C GLU A 293 -0.46 -9.19 -21.53
N ALA A 294 0.09 -8.87 -20.36
CA ALA A 294 0.10 -7.52 -19.81
C ALA A 294 1.43 -7.19 -19.15
N GLU A 295 2.53 -7.50 -19.84
CA GLU A 295 3.89 -7.10 -19.46
C GLU A 295 3.98 -5.59 -19.14
N ASP A 296 3.14 -4.77 -19.77
CA ASP A 296 3.02 -3.34 -19.52
C ASP A 296 2.53 -2.98 -18.11
N ILE A 297 1.81 -3.87 -17.42
CA ILE A 297 1.40 -3.70 -16.01
C ILE A 297 2.62 -3.83 -15.09
N TYR A 298 3.55 -4.72 -15.42
CA TYR A 298 4.78 -4.97 -14.67
C TYR A 298 5.86 -3.93 -14.98
N LYS A 299 5.80 -3.34 -16.18
CA LYS A 299 6.54 -2.13 -16.52
C LYS A 299 5.85 -0.95 -15.83
N TRP A 300 6.32 -0.63 -14.61
CA TRP A 300 5.91 0.55 -13.85
C TRP A 300 5.55 1.71 -14.77
N ALA A 301 4.26 2.08 -14.81
CA ALA A 301 3.75 3.01 -15.81
C ALA A 301 4.67 4.23 -15.93
N PRO A 302 5.07 4.62 -17.15
CA PRO A 302 5.83 5.85 -17.33
C PRO A 302 5.02 6.98 -16.69
N PRO A 303 5.69 7.95 -16.03
CA PRO A 303 5.00 9.04 -15.38
C PRO A 303 4.06 9.70 -16.41
N PRO A 304 2.88 10.16 -15.98
CA PRO A 304 1.95 10.84 -16.89
C PRO A 304 2.75 11.90 -17.66
N LEU A 305 2.68 11.82 -18.99
CA LEU A 305 3.33 12.76 -19.89
C LEU A 305 2.97 14.15 -19.39
N GLN A 306 3.96 14.92 -18.92
CA GLN A 306 3.68 16.25 -18.41
C GLN A 306 2.94 17.00 -19.51
N PRO A 307 1.78 17.62 -19.21
CA PRO A 307 1.07 18.41 -20.20
C PRO A 307 2.08 19.42 -20.75
N SER A 308 2.28 19.37 -22.07
CA SER A 308 3.25 20.23 -22.76
C SER A 308 3.07 21.65 -22.25
N ARG A 309 4.17 22.25 -21.77
CA ARG A 309 4.25 23.49 -21.00
C ARG A 309 3.80 24.75 -21.78
N LYS A 310 2.63 24.70 -22.40
CA LYS A 310 1.98 25.78 -23.13
C LYS A 310 0.61 26.03 -22.53
N ARG A 311 0.57 27.10 -21.72
CA ARG A 311 -0.56 27.83 -21.12
C ARG A 311 -1.20 27.27 -19.84
N GLN A 312 -1.48 28.23 -18.95
CA GLN A 312 -2.17 28.19 -17.65
C GLN A 312 -1.21 27.86 -16.48
N SER A 313 -0.66 28.83 -15.74
CA SER A 313 -1.28 29.94 -14.96
C SER A 313 -2.42 29.44 -14.06
N LEU A 314 -2.10 29.38 -12.76
CA LEU A 314 -2.89 28.93 -11.60
C LEU A 314 -3.27 27.44 -11.57
N ASP A 315 -2.44 26.63 -10.90
CA ASP A 315 -2.87 25.92 -9.69
C ASP A 315 -1.67 25.31 -8.93
N ALA A 316 -1.60 25.60 -7.63
CA ALA A 316 -0.45 25.47 -6.76
C ALA A 316 -0.01 24.03 -6.40
N TRP A 317 -0.50 23.01 -7.11
CA TRP A 317 -0.27 21.60 -6.74
C TRP A 317 0.96 20.98 -7.42
N SER A 318 1.28 21.38 -8.67
CA SER A 318 2.28 20.64 -9.47
C SER A 318 3.72 21.13 -9.32
N SER A 319 3.94 22.34 -8.80
CA SER A 319 5.27 22.94 -8.65
C SER A 319 6.08 22.41 -7.46
N GLN A 320 5.47 21.59 -6.60
CA GLN A 320 6.08 21.16 -5.33
C GLN A 320 6.56 19.70 -5.33
N LEU A 321 6.40 18.97 -6.44
CA LEU A 321 6.88 17.59 -6.59
C LEU A 321 8.26 17.48 -7.23
N SER A 322 8.81 18.56 -7.78
CA SER A 322 10.03 18.51 -8.61
C SER A 322 11.23 19.32 -8.09
N SER A 323 11.20 19.85 -6.86
CA SER A 323 12.37 20.53 -6.28
C SER A 323 12.53 20.28 -4.78
N THR A 324 12.65 19.01 -4.41
CA THR A 324 13.34 18.65 -3.17
C THR A 324 14.54 17.82 -3.59
N THR A 325 15.61 18.53 -3.96
CA THR A 325 16.93 18.11 -3.51
C THR A 325 16.78 17.90 -2.01
N GLU A 326 17.06 16.69 -1.55
CA GLU A 326 17.04 16.36 -0.14
C GLU A 326 17.97 17.34 0.57
N GLU A 327 17.40 18.28 1.33
CA GLU A 327 18.12 18.94 2.41
C GLU A 327 18.34 17.85 3.48
N GLU A 328 19.31 16.99 3.23
CA GLU A 328 20.08 16.24 4.24
C GLU A 328 21.30 17.07 4.70
N GLU A 329 21.23 18.41 4.62
CA GLU A 329 22.31 19.29 5.07
C GLU A 329 21.91 20.07 6.33
N TYR A 330 22.68 19.80 7.40
CA TYR A 330 22.82 20.52 8.68
C TYR A 330 21.76 20.32 9.77
N ASP A 331 22.00 19.28 10.57
CA ASP A 331 22.04 19.47 12.03
C ASP A 331 23.25 18.72 12.61
N ILE A 332 24.46 19.05 12.09
CA ILE A 332 25.74 18.69 12.69
C ILE A 332 25.98 19.68 13.84
N MET A 333 25.30 19.48 14.96
CA MET A 333 25.81 19.92 16.24
C MET A 333 26.65 18.76 16.77
N SER A 334 27.96 18.88 16.57
CA SER A 334 29.00 18.00 17.11
C SER A 334 28.85 17.88 18.62
N VAL A 335 28.18 16.81 19.07
CA VAL A 335 28.30 16.31 20.43
C VAL A 335 29.46 15.33 20.41
N ASP A 336 30.51 15.67 21.16
CA ASP A 336 31.63 14.79 21.48
C ASP A 336 31.07 13.50 22.11
N GLN A 337 30.91 12.46 21.29
CA GLN A 337 30.57 11.11 21.75
C GLN A 337 31.83 10.27 21.58
N SER A 338 32.50 10.07 22.71
CA SER A 338 33.54 9.07 22.89
C SER A 338 33.05 7.71 22.41
N ASP A 339 33.82 7.14 21.49
CA ASP A 339 33.72 5.79 20.97
C ASP A 339 33.65 4.75 22.09
N ASP A 340 32.53 4.04 22.21
CA ASP A 340 32.49 2.59 22.54
C ASP A 340 31.05 2.07 22.49
N PHE A 341 30.53 1.73 21.30
CA PHE A 341 29.41 0.79 21.21
C PHE A 341 29.54 -0.04 19.93
N ASP A 342 30.16 -1.20 20.10
CA ASP A 342 30.08 -2.37 19.23
C ASP A 342 28.58 -2.75 19.03
N SER A 343 27.92 -2.13 18.06
CA SER A 343 26.57 -2.52 17.63
C SER A 343 26.67 -3.72 16.70
N LYS A 344 26.82 -4.88 17.33
CA LYS A 344 26.55 -6.19 16.77
C LYS A 344 25.12 -6.16 16.21
N SER A 345 25.01 -6.17 14.88
CA SER A 345 23.71 -6.22 14.21
C SER A 345 23.05 -7.55 14.53
N ASP A 346 22.02 -7.52 15.38
CA ASP A 346 21.11 -8.65 15.59
C ASP A 346 20.35 -8.89 14.28
N LEU A 347 20.92 -9.77 13.48
CA LEU A 347 20.28 -10.43 12.36
C LEU A 347 19.28 -11.40 12.97
N GLU A 348 18.02 -10.98 13.14
CA GLU A 348 16.94 -11.91 13.48
C GLU A 348 16.78 -12.89 12.31
N GLU A 349 17.43 -14.04 12.45
CA GLU A 349 17.25 -15.23 11.63
C GLU A 349 15.79 -15.67 11.79
N LEU A 350 15.07 -15.75 10.67
CA LEU A 350 13.68 -16.19 10.65
C LEU A 350 13.66 -17.68 11.02
N ASP A 351 13.29 -17.99 12.26
CA ASP A 351 12.94 -19.35 12.66
C ASP A 351 11.85 -19.88 11.74
N SER A 352 12.25 -20.82 10.88
CA SER A 352 11.34 -21.60 10.06
C SER A 352 10.53 -22.49 10.99
N LEU A 353 9.25 -22.17 11.18
CA LEU A 353 8.27 -23.02 11.85
C LEU A 353 8.09 -24.31 11.02
N SER A 354 8.96 -25.29 11.23
CA SER A 354 8.77 -26.66 10.78
C SER A 354 7.81 -27.39 11.72
N ASP A 355 6.90 -28.15 11.12
CA ASP A 355 5.94 -29.11 11.66
C ASP A 355 6.09 -29.49 13.14
N VAL A 356 5.11 -29.08 13.94
CA VAL A 356 4.84 -29.65 15.26
C VAL A 356 3.56 -30.46 15.18
N ASP A 357 3.70 -31.75 15.49
CA ASP A 357 2.67 -32.79 15.63
C ASP A 357 1.38 -32.32 16.33
N PRO A 358 0.21 -32.87 15.95
CA PRO A 358 -1.06 -32.57 16.60
C PRO A 358 -1.18 -33.29 17.96
N GLY A 359 -0.87 -32.56 19.05
CA GLY A 359 -1.16 -32.93 20.43
C GLY A 359 -2.57 -32.50 20.90
N PRO A 360 -3.09 -33.06 22.01
CA PRO A 360 -4.48 -33.48 22.14
C PRO A 360 -5.49 -32.33 22.33
N SER A 361 -6.62 -32.46 21.64
CA SER A 361 -7.78 -31.59 21.73
C SER A 361 -8.41 -31.65 23.13
N HIS A 362 -8.25 -30.58 23.91
CA HIS A 362 -9.09 -30.36 25.09
C HIS A 362 -10.42 -29.74 24.64
N THR A 363 -11.45 -30.58 24.60
CA THR A 363 -12.85 -30.17 24.52
C THR A 363 -13.23 -29.44 25.80
N ILE A 364 -13.47 -28.14 25.72
CA ILE A 364 -14.12 -27.37 26.79
C ILE A 364 -15.59 -27.21 26.40
N THR A 365 -16.41 -28.09 26.97
CA THR A 365 -17.87 -27.97 26.97
C THR A 365 -18.24 -26.92 28.02
N GLY A 366 -18.81 -25.81 27.58
CA GLY A 366 -19.38 -24.78 28.45
C GLY A 366 -20.80 -24.48 28.00
N GLU A 367 -21.75 -25.20 28.59
CA GLU A 367 -23.18 -24.94 28.46
C GLU A 367 -23.56 -23.62 29.16
N GLY A 368 -24.45 -22.88 28.51
CA GLY A 368 -25.45 -22.03 29.17
C GLY A 368 -24.98 -20.65 29.62
N LEU A 369 -25.41 -19.60 28.91
CA LEU A 369 -26.16 -18.54 29.58
C LEU A 369 -27.02 -17.73 28.60
N SER A 370 -28.27 -17.57 29.04
CA SER A 370 -29.42 -16.94 28.41
C SER A 370 -29.24 -15.49 27.98
N ARG A 371 -30.03 -15.12 26.95
CA ARG A 371 -30.76 -13.85 26.75
C ARG A 371 -30.03 -12.57 27.15
N PHE A 372 -29.67 -11.75 26.16
CA PHE A 372 -30.26 -10.42 25.92
C PHE A 372 -30.07 -10.03 24.45
#